data_AF-A0A7U9T161-F1
#
_entry.id   AF-A0A7U9T161-F1
#
_cell.length_a   1.000
_cell.length_b   1.000
_cell.length_c   1.000
_cell.angle_alpha   90.00
_cell.angle_beta   90.00
_cell.angle_gamma   90.00
#
_symmetry.space_group_name_H-M   'P 1'
#
loop_
_entity.id
_entity.type
_entity.pdbx_description
1 polymer ?
#
loop_
_entity_poly.entity_id
_entity_poly.type
_entity_poly.pdbx_seq_one_letter_code
_entity_poly.pdbx_strand_id
1 'polypeptide(L)'
;MLERRAGSRYDEQNTEKSEAFGGVAAFRQQSQNDRAKPNYNNYGKEENYMKVLVINCGSSSLKFQLIDSETEECLAKGLCERIGIEGSMITYAPQGGEKEKTTTPMSDHTEAIRLVLEALTNAATGVVKNLDEIGAVGHRVVHGGEKFAKSVIIDGEVLKAIEECNDLAPLHNPANLIGINACRKLMPETPMVAVFDTAFHQTMPEEAYLYGLPYEYYRNYKVRRYGFHGTSHSYVSKRAAEVLGKRYEDLKIIVCHLGNGASVSAVKNGRCVDTSMGMTPLQGLIMGTRSGDIDPAIVEFIAHKEGKNIDEIMNILNKKSGVLGLSDNLSSDFRDLEAGYDRGDENAIRAMRTFCYNVAKYVGAYTASMNGVDVICFTAGVGENGPLVRSMICEYLGYLGIALDPELNNRRGEDIAITTPESRTTVMVIPTNEELAIARETVALV
;
A
#
# COMPACT_ATOMS: atom_id res chain seq x y z
N MET A 1 -30.25 53.66 41.57
CA MET A 1 -29.57 54.98 41.59
C MET A 1 -30.04 55.78 40.39
N LEU A 2 -30.08 57.10 40.52
CA LEU A 2 -30.22 58.09 39.41
C LEU A 2 -28.84 58.24 38.72
N GLU A 3 -28.58 58.84 37.55
CA GLU A 3 -29.36 59.48 36.46
C GLU A 3 -28.39 59.65 35.25
N ARG A 4 -28.71 59.31 33.97
CA ARG A 4 -29.10 60.15 32.80
C ARG A 4 -28.68 59.38 31.52
N ARG A 5 -29.46 59.27 30.41
CA ARG A 5 -29.80 60.24 29.31
C ARG A 5 -28.57 60.77 28.54
N ALA A 6 -28.52 60.90 27.20
CA ALA A 6 -29.37 60.53 26.03
C ALA A 6 -28.47 60.60 24.74
N GLY A 7 -28.86 60.48 23.45
CA GLY A 7 -30.13 60.33 22.69
C GLY A 7 -29.91 60.48 21.16
N SER A 8 -30.97 60.41 20.31
CA SER A 8 -30.98 60.45 18.80
C SER A 8 -30.28 59.26 18.10
N ARG A 9 -30.59 58.77 16.88
CA ARG A 9 -31.68 58.92 15.86
C ARG A 9 -31.83 60.19 15.00
N TYR A 10 -31.48 60.07 13.70
CA TYR A 10 -32.19 60.47 12.43
C TYR A 10 -31.56 59.56 11.32
N ASP A 11 -32.22 58.92 10.34
CA ASP A 11 -33.32 59.25 9.39
C ASP A 11 -32.90 60.30 8.33
N GLU A 12 -33.20 60.19 7.02
CA GLU A 12 -33.84 59.12 6.20
C GLU A 12 -33.56 59.31 4.67
N GLN A 13 -33.94 58.31 3.85
CA GLN A 13 -34.35 58.33 2.42
C GLN A 13 -33.74 59.30 1.37
N ASN A 14 -33.18 58.74 0.28
CA ASN A 14 -33.58 58.95 -1.14
C ASN A 14 -32.76 57.99 -2.06
N THR A 15 -33.34 57.24 -3.01
CA THR A 15 -33.78 57.58 -4.41
C THR A 15 -32.65 58.15 -5.30
N GLU A 16 -32.53 57.81 -6.60
CA GLU A 16 -33.39 57.01 -7.49
C GLU A 16 -32.60 56.33 -8.65
N LYS A 17 -33.27 55.36 -9.32
CA LYS A 17 -33.07 54.79 -10.67
C LYS A 17 -31.80 55.11 -11.49
N SER A 18 -31.23 54.05 -12.07
CA SER A 18 -30.99 54.00 -13.52
C SER A 18 -31.28 52.60 -14.08
N GLU A 19 -32.21 52.50 -15.03
CA GLU A 19 -32.43 51.29 -15.83
C GLU A 19 -31.49 51.27 -17.04
N ALA A 20 -31.15 50.09 -17.56
CA ALA A 20 -31.64 49.59 -18.86
C ALA A 20 -30.75 48.51 -19.49
N PHE A 21 -31.41 47.58 -20.22
CA PHE A 21 -30.84 46.53 -21.09
C PHE A 21 -29.92 45.47 -20.44
N GLY A 22 -30.05 44.18 -20.74
CA GLY A 22 -31.07 43.49 -21.53
C GLY A 22 -30.61 42.11 -22.03
N GLY A 23 -31.53 41.34 -22.62
CA GLY A 23 -31.23 40.25 -23.57
C GLY A 23 -30.72 38.92 -22.99
N VAL A 24 -31.57 37.89 -23.05
CA VAL A 24 -31.14 36.49 -22.88
C VAL A 24 -30.28 36.06 -24.07
N ALA A 25 -29.09 35.51 -23.81
CA ALA A 25 -28.26 34.84 -24.81
C ALA A 25 -27.71 33.53 -24.25
N ALA A 26 -28.19 32.40 -24.74
CA ALA A 26 -27.68 31.08 -24.37
C ALA A 26 -26.44 30.74 -25.19
N PHE A 27 -25.31 30.49 -24.53
CA PHE A 27 -24.10 29.98 -25.19
C PHE A 27 -23.83 28.54 -24.79
N ARG A 28 -24.14 27.61 -25.70
CA ARG A 28 -23.39 26.36 -25.80
C ARG A 28 -22.00 26.69 -26.31
N GLN A 29 -20.96 26.22 -25.63
CA GLN A 29 -19.70 25.90 -26.29
C GLN A 29 -19.31 24.47 -25.94
N GLN A 30 -19.17 23.65 -26.98
CA GLN A 30 -18.31 22.48 -26.92
C GLN A 30 -16.87 23.00 -27.03
N SER A 31 -15.98 22.50 -26.18
CA SER A 31 -14.56 22.44 -26.52
C SER A 31 -14.02 21.09 -26.06
N GLN A 32 -13.78 20.20 -27.03
CA GLN A 32 -12.74 19.19 -26.84
C GLN A 32 -11.43 19.92 -26.56
N ASN A 33 -10.62 19.38 -25.65
CA ASN A 33 -9.27 19.87 -25.45
C ASN A 33 -8.41 18.70 -24.99
N ASP A 34 -7.81 18.02 -25.95
CA ASP A 34 -6.78 17.01 -25.72
C ASP A 34 -5.59 17.66 -25.01
N ARG A 35 -5.55 17.52 -23.68
CA ARG A 35 -4.39 17.94 -22.89
C ARG A 35 -3.36 16.82 -22.92
N ALA A 36 -2.34 17.02 -23.75
CA ALA A 36 -1.19 16.13 -23.86
C ALA A 36 -0.61 15.77 -22.48
N LYS A 37 -0.20 14.51 -22.30
CA LYS A 37 0.54 14.06 -21.12
C LYS A 37 1.81 14.91 -20.92
N PRO A 38 2.30 15.10 -19.68
CA PRO A 38 3.58 15.77 -19.43
C PRO A 38 4.71 15.10 -20.22
N ASN A 39 5.39 15.87 -21.07
CA ASN A 39 6.45 15.37 -21.93
C ASN A 39 7.77 15.31 -21.13
N TYR A 40 8.18 14.12 -20.68
CA TYR A 40 9.38 13.87 -19.85
C TYR A 40 10.71 13.96 -20.64
N ASN A 41 10.80 14.89 -21.59
CA ASN A 41 11.98 15.04 -22.45
C ASN A 41 13.09 15.89 -21.78
N ASN A 42 13.93 15.25 -20.96
CA ASN A 42 15.26 15.78 -20.63
C ASN A 42 16.24 14.75 -20.02
N TYR A 43 16.54 13.65 -20.74
CA TYR A 43 17.87 13.03 -20.82
C TYR A 43 17.86 11.97 -21.94
N GLY A 44 18.78 12.07 -22.91
CA GLY A 44 18.79 11.22 -24.10
C GLY A 44 19.32 9.79 -23.86
N LYS A 45 18.58 8.96 -23.13
CA LYS A 45 18.55 7.51 -23.38
C LYS A 45 17.60 7.26 -24.57
N GLU A 46 17.85 6.22 -25.34
CA GLU A 46 16.77 5.58 -26.11
C GLU A 46 15.85 4.88 -25.10
N GLU A 47 14.54 5.14 -25.15
CA GLU A 47 13.57 4.47 -24.27
C GLU A 47 13.39 3.03 -24.73
N ASN A 48 14.20 2.12 -24.18
CA ASN A 48 14.09 0.68 -24.39
C ASN A 48 12.83 0.14 -23.71
N TYR A 49 11.69 0.27 -24.38
CA TYR A 49 10.45 -0.37 -23.97
C TYR A 49 10.62 -1.89 -23.94
N MET A 50 10.14 -2.52 -22.88
CA MET A 50 10.34 -3.94 -22.61
C MET A 50 9.15 -4.53 -21.86
N LYS A 51 8.91 -5.83 -22.05
CA LYS A 51 7.96 -6.57 -21.20
C LYS A 51 8.67 -7.01 -19.92
N VAL A 52 8.22 -6.52 -18.78
CA VAL A 52 8.78 -6.86 -17.46
C VAL A 52 7.95 -7.94 -16.80
N LEU A 53 8.58 -9.06 -16.44
CA LEU A 53 7.96 -10.10 -15.63
C LEU A 53 8.14 -9.75 -14.15
N VAL A 54 7.05 -9.36 -13.49
CA VAL A 54 7.05 -9.01 -12.07
C VAL A 54 6.66 -10.24 -11.24
N ILE A 55 7.44 -10.55 -10.19
CA ILE A 55 7.31 -11.76 -9.37
C ILE A 55 7.32 -11.44 -7.88
N ASN A 56 6.35 -12.02 -7.16
CA ASN A 56 6.18 -11.86 -5.71
C ASN A 56 5.95 -13.25 -5.08
N CYS A 57 7.04 -13.87 -4.59
CA CYS A 57 7.03 -15.20 -3.97
C CYS A 57 6.71 -15.15 -2.47
N GLY A 58 5.71 -15.91 -2.05
CA GLY A 58 5.49 -16.31 -0.66
C GLY A 58 5.99 -17.73 -0.42
N SER A 59 5.90 -18.23 0.82
CA SER A 59 6.44 -19.54 1.20
C SER A 59 5.79 -20.74 0.48
N SER A 60 4.52 -20.63 0.07
CA SER A 60 3.78 -21.68 -0.64
C SER A 60 2.96 -21.15 -1.83
N SER A 61 3.29 -19.96 -2.32
CA SER A 61 2.61 -19.30 -3.45
C SER A 61 3.51 -18.35 -4.21
N LEU A 62 3.15 -18.04 -5.46
CA LEU A 62 3.85 -17.09 -6.32
C LEU A 62 2.82 -16.28 -7.11
N LYS A 63 2.81 -14.96 -6.92
CA LYS A 63 2.07 -14.02 -7.78
C LYS A 63 2.97 -13.53 -8.90
N PHE A 64 2.40 -13.34 -10.09
CA PHE A 64 3.10 -12.75 -11.22
C PHE A 64 2.21 -11.83 -12.05
N GLN A 65 2.84 -10.84 -12.69
CA GLN A 65 2.28 -10.08 -13.80
C GLN A 65 3.35 -9.92 -14.89
N LEU A 66 2.98 -10.02 -16.16
CA LEU A 66 3.80 -9.50 -17.26
C LEU A 66 3.22 -8.13 -17.64
N ILE A 67 4.06 -7.09 -17.56
CA ILE A 67 3.66 -5.69 -17.78
C ILE A 67 4.46 -5.13 -18.95
N ASP A 68 3.79 -4.48 -19.88
CA ASP A 68 4.44 -3.72 -20.96
C ASP A 68 4.87 -2.34 -20.45
N SER A 69 6.13 -1.96 -20.64
CA SER A 69 6.65 -0.68 -20.12
C SER A 69 6.39 0.55 -21.01
N GLU A 70 5.90 0.38 -22.25
CA GLU A 70 5.48 1.52 -23.08
C GLU A 70 4.06 1.96 -22.70
N THR A 71 3.16 0.99 -22.54
CA THR A 71 1.73 1.23 -22.30
C THR A 71 1.32 1.19 -20.82
N GLU A 72 2.18 0.62 -19.97
CA GLU A 72 1.90 0.25 -18.56
C GLU A 72 0.79 -0.82 -18.41
N GLU A 73 0.41 -1.50 -19.49
CA GLU A 73 -0.65 -2.50 -19.47
C GLU A 73 -0.16 -3.86 -18.92
N CYS A 74 -1.01 -4.47 -18.08
CA CYS A 74 -0.85 -5.83 -17.60
C CYS A 74 -1.23 -6.82 -18.72
N LEU A 75 -0.24 -7.19 -19.55
CA LEU A 75 -0.37 -8.18 -20.62
C LEU A 75 -0.87 -9.53 -20.12
N ALA A 76 -0.42 -9.97 -18.95
CA ALA A 76 -0.98 -11.16 -18.28
C ALA A 76 -0.73 -11.11 -16.77
N LYS A 77 -1.55 -11.84 -16.01
CA LYS A 77 -1.36 -12.00 -14.56
C LYS A 77 -1.78 -13.38 -14.07
N GLY A 78 -1.24 -13.78 -12.93
CA GLY A 78 -1.62 -15.05 -12.32
C GLY A 78 -1.08 -15.27 -10.92
N LEU A 79 -1.40 -16.46 -10.43
CA LEU A 79 -1.10 -16.92 -9.07
C LEU A 79 -0.91 -18.44 -9.10
N CYS A 80 0.26 -18.90 -8.67
CA CYS A 80 0.51 -20.28 -8.30
C CYS A 80 0.21 -20.44 -6.80
N GLU A 81 -0.65 -21.39 -6.45
CA GLU A 81 -1.07 -21.69 -5.08
C GLU A 81 -0.66 -23.11 -4.68
N ARG A 82 -0.47 -23.33 -3.37
CA ARG A 82 -0.16 -24.65 -2.79
C ARG A 82 1.12 -25.27 -3.39
N ILE A 83 2.15 -24.44 -3.60
CA ILE A 83 3.49 -24.90 -3.97
C ILE A 83 4.04 -25.76 -2.82
N GLY A 84 4.60 -26.93 -3.13
CA GLY A 84 5.08 -27.92 -2.17
C GLY A 84 3.98 -28.69 -1.42
N ILE A 85 2.71 -28.54 -1.82
CA ILE A 85 1.53 -29.08 -1.12
C ILE A 85 0.62 -29.77 -2.14
N GLU A 86 0.01 -30.91 -1.78
CA GLU A 86 -0.99 -31.58 -2.61
C GLU A 86 -2.10 -30.61 -3.07
N GLY A 87 -2.58 -30.73 -4.31
CA GLY A 87 -3.55 -29.81 -4.89
C GLY A 87 -2.95 -28.46 -5.29
N SER A 88 -1.63 -28.40 -5.57
CA SER A 88 -0.97 -27.33 -6.32
C SER A 88 -1.80 -26.91 -7.55
N MET A 89 -1.97 -25.60 -7.75
CA MET A 89 -2.75 -25.05 -8.87
C MET A 89 -2.12 -23.74 -9.37
N ILE A 90 -2.00 -23.60 -10.70
CA ILE A 90 -1.77 -22.31 -11.36
C ILE A 90 -3.10 -21.71 -11.82
N THR A 91 -3.31 -20.42 -11.53
CA THR A 91 -4.36 -19.59 -12.12
C THR A 91 -3.70 -18.56 -13.03
N TYR A 92 -4.14 -18.47 -14.28
CA TYR A 92 -3.59 -17.58 -15.31
C TYR A 92 -4.70 -16.75 -15.97
N ALA A 93 -4.38 -15.53 -16.38
CA ALA A 93 -5.30 -14.60 -17.04
C ALA A 93 -4.53 -13.68 -17.99
N PRO A 94 -4.53 -13.96 -19.31
CA PRO A 94 -4.00 -13.07 -20.33
C PRO A 94 -4.94 -11.88 -20.57
N GLN A 95 -4.39 -10.77 -21.07
CA GLN A 95 -5.15 -9.59 -21.46
C GLN A 95 -6.12 -9.94 -22.61
N GLY A 96 -7.41 -9.63 -22.40
CA GLY A 96 -8.47 -9.92 -23.37
C GLY A 96 -8.89 -11.39 -23.52
N GLY A 97 -8.24 -12.32 -22.83
CA GLY A 97 -8.58 -13.76 -22.85
C GLY A 97 -9.37 -14.23 -21.62
N GLU A 98 -9.74 -15.50 -21.61
CA GLU A 98 -10.42 -16.12 -20.47
C GLU A 98 -9.45 -16.48 -19.34
N LYS A 99 -10.00 -16.67 -18.12
CA LYS A 99 -9.22 -17.00 -16.93
C LYS A 99 -9.06 -18.51 -16.77
N GLU A 100 -7.85 -18.99 -17.04
CA GLU A 100 -7.47 -20.39 -16.91
C GLU A 100 -7.17 -20.80 -15.46
N LYS A 101 -7.41 -22.09 -15.16
CA LYS A 101 -7.01 -22.75 -13.92
C LYS A 101 -6.56 -24.17 -14.21
N THR A 102 -5.34 -24.51 -13.81
CA THR A 102 -4.75 -25.83 -14.01
C THR A 102 -4.22 -26.36 -12.68
N THR A 103 -4.87 -27.41 -12.17
CA THR A 103 -4.36 -28.20 -11.04
C THR A 103 -3.22 -29.09 -11.56
N THR A 104 -2.00 -28.84 -11.11
CA THR A 104 -0.80 -29.58 -11.54
C THR A 104 0.24 -29.54 -10.42
N PRO A 105 0.95 -30.65 -10.13
CA PRO A 105 1.95 -30.68 -9.05
C PRO A 105 3.03 -29.60 -9.21
N MET A 106 3.34 -28.90 -8.12
CA MET A 106 4.48 -27.98 -8.04
C MET A 106 5.31 -28.36 -6.82
N SER A 107 6.44 -29.06 -7.02
CA SER A 107 7.34 -29.47 -5.93
C SER A 107 7.94 -28.29 -5.18
N ASP A 108 8.27 -27.24 -5.91
CA ASP A 108 8.99 -26.06 -5.46
C ASP A 108 8.74 -24.88 -6.44
N HIS A 109 9.26 -23.70 -6.11
CA HIS A 109 9.04 -22.50 -6.92
C HIS A 109 9.73 -22.54 -8.29
N THR A 110 10.73 -23.39 -8.53
CA THR A 110 11.32 -23.58 -9.87
C THR A 110 10.29 -24.18 -10.82
N GLU A 111 9.57 -25.19 -10.35
CA GLU A 111 8.49 -25.83 -11.10
C GLU A 111 7.30 -24.87 -11.28
N ALA A 112 6.98 -24.07 -10.24
CA ALA A 112 5.97 -23.03 -10.36
C ALA A 112 6.35 -21.97 -11.41
N ILE A 113 7.61 -21.51 -11.46
CA ILE A 113 8.08 -20.53 -12.46
C ILE A 113 8.13 -21.15 -13.85
N ARG A 114 8.54 -22.42 -14.00
CA ARG A 114 8.48 -23.15 -15.28
C ARG A 114 7.08 -23.11 -15.88
N LEU A 115 6.05 -23.40 -15.07
CA LEU A 115 4.65 -23.34 -15.48
C LEU A 115 4.15 -21.92 -15.80
N VAL A 116 4.65 -20.90 -15.11
CA VAL A 116 4.37 -19.49 -15.43
C VAL A 116 4.95 -19.11 -16.80
N LEU A 117 6.20 -19.50 -17.07
CA LEU A 117 6.85 -19.23 -18.35
C LEU A 117 6.16 -19.99 -19.51
N GLU A 118 5.71 -21.23 -19.28
CA GLU A 118 4.91 -22.00 -20.25
C GLU A 118 3.53 -21.41 -20.50
N ALA A 119 2.86 -20.85 -19.49
CA ALA A 119 1.60 -20.14 -19.68
C ALA A 119 1.80 -18.85 -20.50
N LEU A 120 2.83 -18.05 -20.18
CA LEU A 120 3.16 -16.81 -20.89
C LEU A 120 3.57 -17.05 -22.35
N THR A 121 4.21 -18.18 -22.66
CA THR A 121 4.66 -18.57 -24.02
C THR A 121 3.72 -19.55 -24.74
N ASN A 122 2.52 -19.81 -24.20
CA ASN A 122 1.58 -20.77 -24.77
C ASN A 122 1.13 -20.32 -26.19
N ALA A 123 1.23 -21.20 -27.19
CA ALA A 123 0.91 -20.87 -28.57
C ALA A 123 -0.58 -20.52 -28.86
N ALA A 124 -1.49 -20.77 -27.90
CA ALA A 124 -2.91 -20.44 -28.00
C ALA A 124 -3.35 -19.32 -27.05
N THR A 125 -2.77 -19.22 -25.84
CA THR A 125 -3.20 -18.26 -24.79
C THR A 125 -2.05 -17.46 -24.15
N GLY A 126 -0.83 -17.59 -24.66
CA GLY A 126 0.33 -16.82 -24.27
C GLY A 126 0.30 -15.38 -24.80
N VAL A 127 1.18 -14.54 -24.24
CA VAL A 127 1.29 -13.09 -24.52
C VAL A 127 2.69 -12.66 -24.97
N VAL A 128 3.59 -13.65 -25.10
CA VAL A 128 4.90 -13.60 -25.75
C VAL A 128 5.09 -14.87 -26.57
N LYS A 129 5.87 -14.82 -27.66
CA LYS A 129 6.14 -16.00 -28.52
C LYS A 129 7.28 -16.87 -27.98
N ASN A 130 8.18 -16.27 -27.22
CA ASN A 130 9.36 -16.88 -26.59
C ASN A 130 9.75 -16.08 -25.34
N LEU A 131 10.81 -16.51 -24.65
CA LEU A 131 11.32 -15.83 -23.46
C LEU A 131 12.11 -14.55 -23.79
N ASP A 132 12.63 -14.44 -25.02
CA ASP A 132 13.44 -13.30 -25.48
C ASP A 132 12.63 -11.99 -25.56
N GLU A 133 11.29 -12.07 -25.63
CA GLU A 133 10.40 -10.91 -25.51
C GLU A 133 10.31 -10.35 -24.06
N ILE A 134 10.78 -11.08 -23.03
CA ILE A 134 10.76 -10.64 -21.62
C ILE A 134 12.11 -9.99 -21.29
N GLY A 135 12.17 -8.66 -21.44
CA GLY A 135 13.42 -7.90 -21.33
C GLY A 135 13.97 -7.77 -19.91
N ALA A 136 13.16 -7.93 -18.86
CA ALA A 136 13.62 -7.90 -17.47
C ALA A 136 12.69 -8.67 -16.50
N VAL A 137 13.21 -9.04 -15.32
CA VAL A 137 12.43 -9.64 -14.23
C VAL A 137 12.49 -8.77 -12.96
N GLY A 138 11.34 -8.26 -12.51
CA GLY A 138 11.23 -7.46 -11.29
C GLY A 138 10.78 -8.29 -10.09
N HIS A 139 11.65 -8.48 -9.10
CA HIS A 139 11.36 -9.27 -7.90
C HIS A 139 11.03 -8.39 -6.69
N ARG A 140 9.89 -8.65 -6.04
CA ARG A 140 9.63 -8.14 -4.69
C ARG A 140 10.48 -8.90 -3.66
N VAL A 141 11.25 -8.16 -2.86
CA VAL A 141 12.02 -8.69 -1.72
C VAL A 141 11.53 -8.02 -0.44
N VAL A 142 11.25 -8.80 0.60
CA VAL A 142 10.59 -8.26 1.81
C VAL A 142 11.54 -7.45 2.70
N HIS A 143 12.82 -7.82 2.80
CA HIS A 143 13.76 -7.15 3.70
C HIS A 143 15.12 -6.85 3.05
N GLY A 144 15.45 -5.57 2.91
CA GLY A 144 16.76 -5.09 2.40
C GLY A 144 17.75 -4.65 3.49
N GLY A 145 17.34 -4.69 4.76
CA GLY A 145 18.13 -4.22 5.89
C GLY A 145 18.47 -2.73 5.76
N GLU A 146 19.64 -2.34 6.27
CA GLU A 146 20.19 -0.99 6.04
C GLU A 146 21.03 -0.91 4.75
N LYS A 147 21.29 -2.05 4.08
CA LYS A 147 22.11 -2.12 2.87
C LYS A 147 21.37 -1.56 1.65
N PHE A 148 20.06 -1.79 1.55
CA PHE A 148 19.27 -1.44 0.37
C PHE A 148 18.21 -0.37 0.67
N ALA A 149 18.59 0.88 0.45
CA ALA A 149 17.72 2.06 0.50
C ALA A 149 17.02 2.39 -0.84
N LYS A 150 17.22 1.56 -1.88
CA LYS A 150 16.61 1.65 -3.20
C LYS A 150 16.63 0.29 -3.89
N SER A 151 15.91 0.18 -5.00
CA SER A 151 15.96 -0.98 -5.91
C SER A 151 17.36 -1.16 -6.52
N VAL A 152 17.76 -2.41 -6.81
CA VAL A 152 19.08 -2.75 -7.39
C VAL A 152 18.97 -3.88 -8.41
N ILE A 153 19.87 -3.88 -9.40
CA ILE A 153 20.08 -5.05 -10.28
C ILE A 153 20.67 -6.19 -9.43
N ILE A 154 20.23 -7.42 -9.67
CA ILE A 154 20.60 -8.60 -8.88
C ILE A 154 21.89 -9.23 -9.42
N ASP A 155 22.93 -9.21 -8.60
CA ASP A 155 24.18 -9.95 -8.79
C ASP A 155 24.46 -10.90 -7.61
N GLY A 156 25.69 -11.44 -7.55
CA GLY A 156 26.11 -12.33 -6.46
C GLY A 156 26.29 -11.65 -5.09
N GLU A 157 26.63 -10.37 -5.05
CA GLU A 157 26.76 -9.62 -3.80
C GLU A 157 25.39 -9.23 -3.25
N VAL A 158 24.46 -8.84 -4.14
CA VAL A 158 23.06 -8.57 -3.81
C VAL A 158 22.36 -9.80 -3.24
N LEU A 159 22.51 -10.96 -3.89
CA LEU A 159 21.94 -12.22 -3.38
C LEU A 159 22.45 -12.55 -1.97
N LYS A 160 23.76 -12.44 -1.73
CA LYS A 160 24.34 -12.67 -0.40
C LYS A 160 23.84 -11.65 0.63
N ALA A 161 23.69 -10.38 0.25
CA ALA A 161 23.18 -9.35 1.15
C ALA A 161 21.68 -9.51 1.48
N ILE A 162 20.88 -10.11 0.59
CA ILE A 162 19.50 -10.54 0.86
C ILE A 162 19.47 -11.74 1.81
N GLU A 163 20.39 -12.70 1.63
CA GLU A 163 20.56 -13.88 2.49
C GLU A 163 21.00 -13.50 3.91
N GLU A 164 21.93 -12.54 4.05
CA GLU A 164 22.30 -11.91 5.34
C GLU A 164 21.12 -11.16 6.01
N CYS A 165 20.05 -10.85 5.28
CA CYS A 165 18.81 -10.30 5.84
C CYS A 165 17.75 -11.36 6.19
N ASN A 166 18.03 -12.66 6.02
CA ASN A 166 17.09 -13.73 6.36
C ASN A 166 16.67 -13.69 7.84
N ASP A 167 17.59 -13.41 8.76
CA ASP A 167 17.31 -13.33 10.20
C ASP A 167 16.29 -12.23 10.55
N LEU A 168 16.16 -11.20 9.70
CA LEU A 168 15.23 -10.09 9.86
C LEU A 168 13.84 -10.39 9.27
N ALA A 169 13.75 -11.35 8.33
CA ALA A 169 12.50 -11.74 7.68
C ALA A 169 12.47 -13.24 7.28
N PRO A 170 12.58 -14.18 8.24
CA PRO A 170 12.86 -15.59 7.97
C PRO A 170 11.71 -16.33 7.26
N LEU A 171 10.49 -15.81 7.31
CA LEU A 171 9.32 -16.35 6.60
C LEU A 171 9.16 -15.78 5.17
N HIS A 172 10.06 -14.90 4.72
CA HIS A 172 9.89 -14.12 3.49
C HIS A 172 11.13 -14.08 2.60
N ASN A 173 12.28 -13.58 3.10
CA ASN A 173 13.49 -13.46 2.28
C ASN A 173 13.95 -14.79 1.66
N PRO A 174 13.89 -15.95 2.37
CA PRO A 174 14.20 -17.24 1.74
C PRO A 174 13.28 -17.57 0.55
N ALA A 175 11.98 -17.28 0.64
CA ALA A 175 11.04 -17.51 -0.46
C ALA A 175 11.29 -16.55 -1.64
N ASN A 176 11.72 -15.31 -1.37
CA ASN A 176 12.15 -14.37 -2.41
C ASN A 176 13.42 -14.89 -3.12
N LEU A 177 14.41 -15.35 -2.37
CA LEU A 177 15.67 -15.93 -2.89
C LEU A 177 15.43 -17.18 -3.74
N ILE A 178 14.55 -18.09 -3.34
CA ILE A 178 14.20 -19.26 -4.16
C ILE A 178 13.59 -18.81 -5.49
N GLY A 179 12.67 -17.83 -5.47
CA GLY A 179 12.08 -17.27 -6.69
C GLY A 179 13.11 -16.64 -7.64
N ILE A 180 14.04 -15.83 -7.10
CA ILE A 180 15.12 -15.22 -7.88
C ILE A 180 16.03 -16.29 -8.49
N ASN A 181 16.48 -17.26 -7.70
CA ASN A 181 17.39 -18.32 -8.17
C ASN A 181 16.73 -19.24 -9.21
N ALA A 182 15.43 -19.49 -9.09
CA ALA A 182 14.64 -20.20 -10.09
C ALA A 182 14.55 -19.41 -11.42
N CYS A 183 14.30 -18.10 -11.36
CA CYS A 183 14.35 -17.25 -12.56
C CYS A 183 15.74 -17.24 -13.19
N ARG A 184 16.81 -17.02 -12.42
CA ARG A 184 18.19 -17.05 -12.93
C ARG A 184 18.61 -18.38 -13.58
N LYS A 185 17.94 -19.49 -13.21
CA LYS A 185 18.15 -20.82 -13.83
C LYS A 185 17.39 -21.00 -15.15
N LEU A 186 16.23 -20.35 -15.30
CA LEU A 186 15.33 -20.50 -16.46
C LEU A 186 15.48 -19.37 -17.49
N MET A 187 16.02 -18.23 -17.07
CA MET A 187 16.20 -17.01 -17.86
C MET A 187 17.60 -16.40 -17.57
N PRO A 188 18.70 -17.08 -17.92
CA PRO A 188 20.04 -16.77 -17.40
C PRO A 188 20.60 -15.42 -17.87
N GLU A 189 20.26 -14.99 -19.10
CA GLU A 189 20.73 -13.73 -19.69
C GLU A 189 19.80 -12.53 -19.41
N THR A 190 18.63 -12.75 -18.84
CA THR A 190 17.64 -11.69 -18.57
C THR A 190 18.04 -10.88 -17.33
N PRO A 191 18.16 -9.55 -17.38
CA PRO A 191 18.45 -8.73 -16.21
C PRO A 191 17.31 -8.81 -15.18
N MET A 192 17.69 -8.88 -13.90
CA MET A 192 16.74 -9.02 -12.80
C MET A 192 16.97 -7.94 -11.76
N VAL A 193 15.90 -7.40 -11.17
CA VAL A 193 15.94 -6.31 -10.19
C VAL A 193 15.27 -6.73 -8.89
N ALA A 194 15.88 -6.41 -7.75
CA ALA A 194 15.30 -6.54 -6.44
C ALA A 194 14.70 -5.19 -5.99
N VAL A 195 13.40 -5.18 -5.72
CA VAL A 195 12.65 -4.03 -5.19
C VAL A 195 12.22 -4.35 -3.76
N PHE A 196 12.64 -3.53 -2.79
CA PHE A 196 12.55 -3.85 -1.37
C PHE A 196 11.39 -3.14 -0.67
N ASP A 197 10.56 -3.90 0.06
CA ASP A 197 9.49 -3.38 0.93
C ASP A 197 10.02 -2.38 1.99
N THR A 198 11.29 -2.50 2.38
CA THR A 198 11.97 -1.66 3.37
C THR A 198 12.65 -0.41 2.79
N ALA A 199 12.82 -0.30 1.46
CA ALA A 199 13.67 0.73 0.85
C ALA A 199 13.11 2.15 1.01
N PHE A 200 11.82 2.36 0.69
CA PHE A 200 11.12 3.65 0.83
C PHE A 200 11.27 4.26 2.24
N HIS A 201 11.23 3.40 3.24
CA HIS A 201 11.29 3.74 4.66
C HIS A 201 12.72 4.05 5.16
N GLN A 202 13.79 3.80 4.38
CA GLN A 202 15.16 4.18 4.76
C GLN A 202 15.40 5.70 4.80
N THR A 203 14.38 6.52 4.50
CA THR A 203 14.42 7.98 4.69
C THR A 203 13.97 8.46 6.08
N MET A 204 13.52 7.56 6.96
CA MET A 204 13.16 7.89 8.34
C MET A 204 14.37 8.42 9.15
N PRO A 205 14.17 9.46 9.99
CA PRO A 205 15.22 9.97 10.88
C PRO A 205 15.42 9.07 12.12
N GLU A 206 16.50 9.28 12.86
CA GLU A 206 16.93 8.40 13.95
C GLU A 206 15.92 8.31 15.09
N GLU A 207 15.30 9.43 15.43
CA GLU A 207 14.22 9.54 16.43
C GLU A 207 12.94 8.77 16.05
N ALA A 208 12.76 8.38 14.78
CA ALA A 208 11.62 7.58 14.32
C ALA A 208 11.94 6.08 14.19
N TYR A 209 13.23 5.73 13.96
CA TYR A 209 13.63 4.33 13.77
C TYR A 209 14.23 3.63 14.99
N LEU A 210 14.76 4.35 15.98
CA LEU A 210 15.26 3.73 17.21
C LEU A 210 14.11 3.38 18.16
N TYR A 211 14.22 2.19 18.77
CA TYR A 211 13.38 1.80 19.89
C TYR A 211 13.99 2.25 21.23
N GLY A 212 13.15 2.42 22.26
CA GLY A 212 13.56 2.67 23.64
C GLY A 212 14.19 1.44 24.32
N LEU A 213 15.24 0.89 23.73
CA LEU A 213 15.98 -0.30 24.15
C LEU A 213 17.46 0.04 24.39
N PRO A 214 18.22 -0.81 25.11
CA PRO A 214 19.68 -0.70 25.17
C PRO A 214 20.30 -0.59 23.78
N TYR A 215 21.06 0.48 23.53
CA TYR A 215 21.56 0.87 22.20
C TYR A 215 22.52 -0.17 21.57
N GLU A 216 23.00 -1.14 22.33
CA GLU A 216 23.72 -2.31 21.81
C GLU A 216 22.85 -3.24 20.96
N TYR A 217 21.54 -3.34 21.17
CA TYR A 217 20.67 -4.13 20.30
C TYR A 217 20.59 -3.56 18.88
N TYR A 218 20.60 -2.23 18.74
CA TYR A 218 20.77 -1.59 17.45
C TYR A 218 22.19 -1.80 16.90
N ARG A 219 23.25 -1.51 17.67
CA ARG A 219 24.63 -1.63 17.16
C ARG A 219 25.02 -3.04 16.72
N ASN A 220 24.59 -4.06 17.46
CA ASN A 220 25.04 -5.45 17.28
C ASN A 220 24.13 -6.25 16.35
N TYR A 221 22.81 -6.04 16.41
CA TYR A 221 21.80 -6.86 15.72
C TYR A 221 20.85 -6.05 14.82
N LYS A 222 21.08 -4.74 14.69
CA LYS A 222 20.26 -3.83 13.88
C LYS A 222 18.78 -3.86 14.22
N VAL A 223 18.46 -3.96 15.52
CA VAL A 223 17.09 -3.78 16.04
C VAL A 223 16.67 -2.32 15.88
N ARG A 224 15.91 -2.04 14.81
CA ARG A 224 15.34 -0.73 14.45
C ARG A 224 14.01 -0.91 13.72
N ARG A 225 13.26 0.18 13.54
CA ARG A 225 12.17 0.24 12.58
C ARG A 225 12.73 0.10 11.16
N TYR A 226 12.16 -0.83 10.39
CA TYR A 226 12.41 -0.98 8.96
C TYR A 226 11.18 -0.61 8.13
N GLY A 227 9.98 -1.06 8.56
CA GLY A 227 8.73 -0.82 7.83
C GLY A 227 8.59 -1.67 6.56
N PHE A 228 7.35 -1.91 6.14
CA PHE A 228 7.02 -2.75 4.98
C PHE A 228 5.90 -2.10 4.14
N HIS A 229 5.49 -2.77 3.05
CA HIS A 229 4.62 -2.21 2.00
C HIS A 229 5.20 -0.91 1.39
N GLY A 230 6.52 -0.70 1.46
CA GLY A 230 7.17 0.54 1.00
C GLY A 230 6.93 0.86 -0.47
N THR A 231 6.83 -0.18 -1.32
CA THR A 231 6.41 -0.09 -2.72
C THR A 231 5.03 0.53 -2.87
N SER A 232 4.03 0.02 -2.13
CA SER A 232 2.67 0.57 -2.11
C SER A 232 2.62 2.00 -1.59
N HIS A 233 3.28 2.28 -0.45
CA HIS A 233 3.33 3.63 0.13
C HIS A 233 3.98 4.65 -0.82
N SER A 234 5.08 4.27 -1.48
CA SER A 234 5.78 5.06 -2.50
C SER A 234 4.92 5.32 -3.73
N TYR A 235 4.24 4.30 -4.25
CA TYR A 235 3.33 4.44 -5.39
C TYR A 235 2.17 5.38 -5.07
N VAL A 236 1.46 5.13 -3.97
CA VAL A 236 0.23 5.86 -3.62
C VAL A 236 0.49 7.31 -3.27
N SER A 237 1.58 7.60 -2.54
CA SER A 237 1.92 8.98 -2.17
C SER A 237 2.36 9.83 -3.36
N LYS A 238 3.12 9.26 -4.32
CA LYS A 238 3.40 9.90 -5.62
C LYS A 238 2.12 10.11 -6.42
N ARG A 239 1.29 9.07 -6.54
CA ARG A 239 0.05 9.11 -7.33
C ARG A 239 -0.97 10.12 -6.81
N ALA A 240 -1.09 10.28 -5.50
CA ALA A 240 -1.92 11.33 -4.90
C ALA A 240 -1.45 12.74 -5.28
N ALA A 241 -0.14 12.99 -5.37
CA ALA A 241 0.39 14.27 -5.83
C ALA A 241 0.07 14.53 -7.32
N GLU A 242 0.22 13.51 -8.18
CA GLU A 242 -0.16 13.56 -9.61
C GLU A 242 -1.64 13.92 -9.79
N VAL A 243 -2.54 13.20 -9.11
CA VAL A 243 -4.00 13.38 -9.22
C VAL A 243 -4.45 14.75 -8.71
N LEU A 244 -3.75 15.32 -7.72
CA LEU A 244 -3.97 16.69 -7.24
C LEU A 244 -3.30 17.77 -8.08
N GLY A 245 -2.52 17.42 -9.10
CA GLY A 245 -1.75 18.37 -9.92
C GLY A 245 -0.70 19.16 -9.14
N LYS A 246 -0.16 18.59 -8.05
CA LYS A 246 0.79 19.22 -7.13
C LYS A 246 2.15 18.53 -7.20
N ARG A 247 3.22 19.25 -6.83
CA ARG A 247 4.54 18.62 -6.65
C ARG A 247 4.53 17.76 -5.39
N TYR A 248 5.17 16.60 -5.46
CA TYR A 248 5.25 15.63 -4.36
C TYR A 248 6.06 16.18 -3.17
N GLU A 249 7.01 17.07 -3.46
CA GLU A 249 7.88 17.75 -2.50
C GLU A 249 7.16 18.87 -1.73
N ASP A 250 5.98 19.31 -2.17
CA ASP A 250 5.18 20.37 -1.52
C ASP A 250 4.12 19.81 -0.54
N LEU A 251 4.03 18.48 -0.38
CA LEU A 251 2.95 17.81 0.34
C LEU A 251 3.39 17.05 1.60
N LYS A 252 2.46 16.99 2.56
CA LYS A 252 2.44 16.07 3.71
C LYS A 252 1.29 15.08 3.52
N ILE A 253 1.63 13.84 3.21
CA ILE A 253 0.70 12.77 2.85
C ILE A 253 0.77 11.68 3.93
N ILE A 254 -0.38 11.25 4.44
CA ILE A 254 -0.49 10.03 5.25
C ILE A 254 -1.09 8.95 4.36
N VAL A 255 -0.39 7.83 4.18
CA VAL A 255 -0.90 6.71 3.39
C VAL A 255 -1.30 5.58 4.32
N CYS A 256 -2.58 5.21 4.27
CA CYS A 256 -3.19 4.09 5.00
C CYS A 256 -3.34 2.90 4.03
N HIS A 257 -2.33 2.03 3.98
CA HIS A 257 -2.42 0.72 3.32
C HIS A 257 -3.20 -0.22 4.23
N LEU A 258 -4.48 -0.45 3.95
CA LEU A 258 -5.37 -1.25 4.79
C LEU A 258 -5.76 -2.54 4.04
N GLY A 259 -5.22 -3.67 4.49
CA GLY A 259 -5.51 -5.01 3.99
C GLY A 259 -5.40 -6.06 5.11
N ASN A 260 -5.28 -7.35 4.74
CA ASN A 260 -5.00 -8.42 5.71
C ASN A 260 -3.65 -8.23 6.43
N GLY A 261 -2.70 -7.52 5.79
CA GLY A 261 -1.71 -6.70 6.48
C GLY A 261 -2.09 -5.24 6.35
N ALA A 262 -1.92 -4.46 7.41
CA ALA A 262 -2.24 -3.04 7.40
C ALA A 262 -1.06 -2.22 7.94
N SER A 263 -0.69 -1.14 7.27
CA SER A 263 0.29 -0.18 7.77
C SER A 263 -0.05 1.25 7.34
N VAL A 264 0.33 2.21 8.19
CA VAL A 264 0.28 3.64 7.88
C VAL A 264 1.70 4.13 7.64
N SER A 265 1.92 5.06 6.71
CA SER A 265 3.17 5.82 6.61
C SER A 265 2.93 7.34 6.67
N ALA A 266 3.92 8.06 7.17
CA ALA A 266 4.01 9.52 7.17
C ALA A 266 4.98 9.96 6.07
N VAL A 267 4.50 10.63 5.04
CA VAL A 267 5.28 11.04 3.87
C VAL A 267 5.33 12.55 3.79
N LYS A 268 6.51 13.13 4.07
CA LYS A 268 6.75 14.56 4.22
C LYS A 268 7.72 15.04 3.15
N ASN A 269 7.28 15.97 2.30
CA ASN A 269 8.11 16.57 1.25
C ASN A 269 8.79 15.48 0.37
N GLY A 270 8.01 14.50 -0.05
CA GLY A 270 8.44 13.37 -0.89
C GLY A 270 9.16 12.21 -0.20
N ARG A 271 9.38 12.26 1.12
CA ARG A 271 10.20 11.29 1.88
C ARG A 271 9.40 10.63 3.02
N CYS A 272 9.65 9.35 3.30
CA CYS A 272 9.05 8.69 4.46
C CYS A 272 9.74 9.16 5.75
N VAL A 273 8.96 9.60 6.74
CA VAL A 273 9.48 10.06 8.05
C VAL A 273 9.00 9.22 9.23
N ASP A 274 7.97 8.38 9.04
CA ASP A 274 7.51 7.38 10.03
C ASP A 274 6.66 6.31 9.31
N THR A 275 6.58 5.09 9.87
CA THR A 275 5.79 3.97 9.32
C THR A 275 5.37 3.00 10.43
N SER A 276 4.11 2.55 10.45
CA SER A 276 3.56 1.92 11.65
C SER A 276 4.20 0.56 11.97
N MET A 277 4.57 -0.18 10.92
CA MET A 277 5.29 -1.46 11.05
C MET A 277 6.74 -1.25 11.51
N GLY A 278 7.26 -2.24 12.21
CA GLY A 278 8.47 -2.13 13.01
C GLY A 278 9.71 -2.69 12.34
N MET A 279 10.54 -3.36 13.14
CA MET A 279 11.54 -4.33 12.68
C MET A 279 10.87 -5.49 11.92
N THR A 280 9.63 -5.85 12.31
CA THR A 280 8.84 -6.91 11.66
C THR A 280 7.45 -6.42 11.28
N PRO A 281 6.73 -7.14 10.37
CA PRO A 281 5.37 -6.80 9.98
C PRO A 281 4.29 -7.01 11.08
N LEU A 282 4.66 -7.23 12.34
CA LEU A 282 3.73 -7.42 13.47
C LEU A 282 3.32 -6.10 14.14
N GLN A 283 4.22 -5.13 14.23
CA GLN A 283 3.97 -3.85 14.92
C GLN A 283 2.95 -2.97 14.19
N GLY A 284 2.26 -2.11 14.95
CA GLY A 284 1.46 -1.00 14.44
C GLY A 284 -0.03 -1.31 14.45
N LEU A 285 -0.66 -1.22 13.29
CA LEU A 285 -2.10 -1.46 13.16
C LEU A 285 -2.48 -2.88 13.57
N ILE A 286 -3.66 -2.99 14.18
CA ILE A 286 -4.41 -4.25 14.23
C ILE A 286 -4.65 -4.70 12.77
N MET A 287 -4.46 -5.98 12.46
CA MET A 287 -4.61 -6.52 11.09
C MET A 287 -5.53 -7.73 11.09
N GLY A 288 -5.62 -8.50 9.99
CA GLY A 288 -6.50 -9.67 9.89
C GLY A 288 -6.29 -10.69 11.01
N THR A 289 -5.04 -11.16 11.19
CA THR A 289 -4.65 -12.14 12.22
C THR A 289 -3.53 -11.68 13.16
N ARG A 290 -2.98 -10.47 12.91
CA ARG A 290 -1.85 -9.89 13.65
C ARG A 290 -2.34 -8.90 14.70
N SER A 291 -1.76 -8.95 15.91
CA SER A 291 -2.13 -8.10 17.05
C SER A 291 -2.04 -6.60 16.75
N GLY A 292 -1.04 -6.17 15.98
CA GLY A 292 -0.58 -4.78 16.05
C GLY A 292 0.14 -4.52 17.37
N ASP A 293 0.18 -3.25 17.77
CA ASP A 293 0.79 -2.82 19.04
C ASP A 293 0.07 -3.38 20.28
N ILE A 294 0.85 -3.94 21.19
CA ILE A 294 0.43 -4.36 22.54
C ILE A 294 1.49 -3.92 23.56
N ASP A 295 1.13 -3.94 24.85
CA ASP A 295 2.10 -3.83 25.93
C ASP A 295 3.02 -5.08 25.94
N PRO A 296 4.36 -4.94 25.86
CA PRO A 296 5.29 -6.07 25.90
C PRO A 296 5.12 -6.98 27.13
N ALA A 297 4.66 -6.46 28.28
CA ALA A 297 4.43 -7.26 29.48
C ALA A 297 3.30 -8.30 29.30
N ILE A 298 2.41 -8.11 28.32
CA ILE A 298 1.36 -9.10 27.99
C ILE A 298 1.98 -10.39 27.44
N VAL A 299 3.12 -10.31 26.75
CA VAL A 299 3.85 -11.48 26.21
C VAL A 299 4.30 -12.40 27.35
N GLU A 300 4.96 -11.83 28.36
CA GLU A 300 5.41 -12.54 29.57
C GLU A 300 4.20 -13.07 30.39
N PHE A 301 3.18 -12.24 30.56
CA PHE A 301 1.99 -12.60 31.33
C PHE A 301 1.25 -13.81 30.74
N ILE A 302 0.98 -13.82 29.43
CA ILE A 302 0.30 -14.94 28.77
C ILE A 302 1.21 -16.18 28.74
N ALA A 303 2.51 -16.02 28.46
CA ALA A 303 3.47 -17.13 28.51
C ALA A 303 3.42 -17.88 29.86
N HIS A 304 3.50 -17.15 30.98
CA HIS A 304 3.45 -17.75 32.31
C HIS A 304 2.06 -18.25 32.73
N LYS A 305 0.96 -17.67 32.20
CA LYS A 305 -0.41 -18.11 32.51
C LYS A 305 -0.83 -19.37 31.77
N GLU A 306 -0.40 -19.54 30.52
CA GLU A 306 -0.74 -20.69 29.68
C GLU A 306 0.38 -21.76 29.61
N GLY A 307 1.53 -21.51 30.25
CA GLY A 307 2.68 -22.42 30.22
C GLY A 307 3.38 -22.47 28.87
N LYS A 308 3.35 -21.37 28.11
CA LYS A 308 3.74 -21.29 26.70
C LYS A 308 5.15 -20.79 26.49
N ASN A 309 5.80 -21.30 25.45
CA ASN A 309 7.08 -20.79 24.99
C ASN A 309 6.92 -19.56 24.07
N ILE A 310 8.04 -18.91 23.72
CA ILE A 310 8.03 -17.69 22.90
C ILE A 310 7.46 -17.93 21.49
N ASP A 311 7.74 -19.08 20.86
CA ASP A 311 7.26 -19.41 19.51
C ASP A 311 5.74 -19.59 19.48
N GLU A 312 5.16 -20.19 20.52
CA GLU A 312 3.71 -20.29 20.69
C GLU A 312 3.05 -18.92 20.86
N ILE A 313 3.63 -18.03 21.65
CA ILE A 313 3.11 -16.66 21.81
C ILE A 313 3.25 -15.88 20.51
N MET A 314 4.40 -15.97 19.83
CA MET A 314 4.59 -15.33 18.52
C MET A 314 3.63 -15.87 17.46
N ASN A 315 3.27 -17.15 17.51
CA ASN A 315 2.20 -17.73 16.69
C ASN A 315 0.82 -17.17 17.05
N ILE A 316 0.48 -17.03 18.33
CA ILE A 316 -0.77 -16.37 18.76
C ILE A 316 -0.83 -14.93 18.24
N LEU A 317 0.23 -14.15 18.41
CA LEU A 317 0.32 -12.74 17.99
C LEU A 317 0.23 -12.56 16.46
N ASN A 318 0.70 -13.53 15.67
CA ASN A 318 0.69 -13.44 14.21
C ASN A 318 -0.50 -14.13 13.51
N LYS A 319 -1.09 -15.16 14.12
CA LYS A 319 -2.07 -16.07 13.47
C LYS A 319 -3.43 -16.16 14.17
N LYS A 320 -3.53 -15.75 15.44
CA LYS A 320 -4.77 -15.87 16.25
C LYS A 320 -5.25 -14.55 16.87
N SER A 321 -4.56 -13.45 16.57
CA SER A 321 -4.84 -12.11 17.09
C SER A 321 -5.54 -11.27 16.02
N GLY A 322 -5.43 -9.94 16.07
CA GLY A 322 -6.01 -9.07 15.05
C GLY A 322 -7.54 -8.99 15.12
N VAL A 323 -8.19 -8.62 14.02
CA VAL A 323 -9.66 -8.60 13.94
C VAL A 323 -10.26 -9.99 14.04
N LEU A 324 -9.55 -11.06 13.67
CA LEU A 324 -9.96 -12.45 13.95
C LEU A 324 -10.10 -12.72 15.44
N GLY A 325 -9.06 -12.43 16.23
CA GLY A 325 -9.11 -12.60 17.69
C GLY A 325 -10.11 -11.67 18.36
N LEU A 326 -10.18 -10.40 17.92
CA LEU A 326 -11.12 -9.42 18.47
C LEU A 326 -12.58 -9.74 18.14
N SER A 327 -12.87 -10.41 17.01
CA SER A 327 -14.22 -10.85 16.62
C SER A 327 -14.59 -12.25 17.13
N ASP A 328 -13.84 -12.77 18.12
CA ASP A 328 -14.03 -14.13 18.67
C ASP A 328 -14.05 -15.21 17.58
N ASN A 329 -13.05 -15.15 16.70
CA ASN A 329 -12.82 -16.09 15.60
C ASN A 329 -13.88 -16.04 14.47
N LEU A 330 -14.74 -15.02 14.41
CA LEU A 330 -15.73 -14.84 13.34
C LEU A 330 -15.10 -14.77 11.95
N SER A 331 -14.16 -13.83 11.71
CA SER A 331 -13.37 -13.78 10.47
C SER A 331 -12.15 -12.87 10.59
N SER A 332 -11.16 -13.08 9.72
CA SER A 332 -10.07 -12.13 9.43
C SER A 332 -10.37 -11.24 8.23
N ASP A 333 -11.46 -11.49 7.49
CA ASP A 333 -11.88 -10.73 6.31
C ASP A 333 -12.87 -9.62 6.69
N PHE A 334 -12.57 -8.39 6.27
CA PHE A 334 -13.39 -7.23 6.61
C PHE A 334 -14.78 -7.27 5.97
N ARG A 335 -15.01 -8.06 4.91
CA ARG A 335 -16.33 -8.20 4.28
C ARG A 335 -17.29 -8.98 5.16
N ASP A 336 -16.81 -10.00 5.85
CA ASP A 336 -17.60 -10.78 6.82
C ASP A 336 -17.91 -9.94 8.06
N LEU A 337 -16.94 -9.11 8.49
CA LEU A 337 -17.08 -8.20 9.62
C LEU A 337 -18.04 -7.04 9.29
N GLU A 338 -17.97 -6.43 8.11
CA GLU A 338 -18.91 -5.39 7.63
C GLU A 338 -20.33 -5.97 7.58
N ALA A 339 -20.51 -7.17 7.00
CA ALA A 339 -21.79 -7.86 7.02
C ALA A 339 -22.27 -8.24 8.44
N GLY A 340 -21.37 -8.45 9.39
CA GLY A 340 -21.70 -8.65 10.81
C GLY A 340 -22.13 -7.35 11.51
N TYR A 341 -21.41 -6.26 11.25
CA TYR A 341 -21.70 -4.92 11.76
C TYR A 341 -23.10 -4.46 11.38
N ASP A 342 -23.48 -4.63 10.10
CA ASP A 342 -24.80 -4.29 9.56
C ASP A 342 -25.95 -5.11 10.21
N ARG A 343 -25.65 -6.30 10.74
CA ARG A 343 -26.62 -7.13 11.49
C ARG A 343 -26.65 -6.84 13.00
N GLY A 344 -25.82 -5.91 13.49
CA GLY A 344 -25.72 -5.61 14.92
C GLY A 344 -24.86 -6.60 15.73
N ASP A 345 -23.99 -7.37 15.09
CA ASP A 345 -23.14 -8.37 15.76
C ASP A 345 -22.08 -7.69 16.67
N GLU A 346 -22.17 -7.90 17.98
CA GLU A 346 -21.28 -7.27 18.97
C GLU A 346 -19.79 -7.63 18.76
N ASN A 347 -19.49 -8.82 18.26
CA ASN A 347 -18.12 -9.26 18.00
C ASN A 347 -17.55 -8.54 16.78
N ALA A 348 -18.33 -8.41 15.71
CA ALA A 348 -17.96 -7.64 14.52
C ALA A 348 -17.82 -6.14 14.83
N ILE A 349 -18.78 -5.57 15.57
CA ILE A 349 -18.77 -4.17 16.02
C ILE A 349 -17.52 -3.88 16.87
N ARG A 350 -17.19 -4.77 17.82
CA ARG A 350 -15.97 -4.66 18.64
C ARG A 350 -14.72 -4.64 17.77
N ALA A 351 -14.56 -5.60 16.87
CA ALA A 351 -13.40 -5.70 16.00
C ALA A 351 -13.24 -4.47 15.08
N MET A 352 -14.30 -4.07 14.37
CA MET A 352 -14.25 -2.92 13.45
C MET A 352 -14.00 -1.59 14.16
N ARG A 353 -14.67 -1.32 15.29
CA ARG A 353 -14.45 -0.08 16.05
C ARG A 353 -13.02 0.00 16.60
N THR A 354 -12.50 -1.11 17.13
CA THR A 354 -11.13 -1.14 17.68
C THR A 354 -10.08 -0.94 16.58
N PHE A 355 -10.29 -1.54 15.41
CA PHE A 355 -9.46 -1.30 14.23
C PHE A 355 -9.50 0.17 13.76
N CYS A 356 -10.69 0.72 13.51
CA CYS A 356 -10.82 2.09 12.98
C CYS A 356 -10.24 3.14 13.94
N TYR A 357 -10.46 2.97 15.25
CA TYR A 357 -9.86 3.81 16.29
C TYR A 357 -8.32 3.72 16.31
N ASN A 358 -7.75 2.53 16.10
CA ASN A 358 -6.30 2.36 16.02
C ASN A 358 -5.71 3.05 14.77
N VAL A 359 -6.35 2.94 13.61
CA VAL A 359 -5.92 3.67 12.40
C VAL A 359 -6.02 5.19 12.61
N ALA A 360 -7.13 5.69 13.17
CA ALA A 360 -7.30 7.12 13.45
C ALA A 360 -6.24 7.66 14.42
N LYS A 361 -5.86 6.90 15.47
CA LYS A 361 -4.73 7.25 16.35
C LYS A 361 -3.41 7.39 15.57
N TYR A 362 -3.14 6.48 14.64
CA TYR A 362 -1.94 6.53 13.81
C TYR A 362 -1.93 7.76 12.88
N VAL A 363 -3.06 8.08 12.25
CA VAL A 363 -3.20 9.32 11.45
C VAL A 363 -2.98 10.56 12.30
N GLY A 364 -3.49 10.59 13.55
CA GLY A 364 -3.27 11.68 14.49
C GLY A 364 -1.79 11.83 14.90
N ALA A 365 -1.12 10.71 15.22
CA ALA A 365 0.32 10.69 15.56
C ALA A 365 1.18 11.18 14.39
N TYR A 366 0.87 10.79 13.16
CA TYR A 366 1.63 11.18 11.97
C TYR A 366 1.31 12.58 11.47
N THR A 367 0.12 13.10 11.79
CA THR A 367 -0.14 14.54 11.68
C THR A 367 0.75 15.33 12.64
N ALA A 368 1.01 14.82 13.85
CA ALA A 368 1.90 15.47 14.80
C ALA A 368 3.38 15.43 14.35
N SER A 369 3.91 14.27 13.92
CA SER A 369 5.31 14.16 13.46
C SER A 369 5.60 15.00 12.21
N MET A 370 4.62 15.17 11.31
CA MET A 370 4.75 16.05 10.15
C MET A 370 4.42 17.53 10.43
N ASN A 371 3.85 17.85 11.60
CA ASN A 371 3.26 19.14 11.96
C ASN A 371 2.20 19.60 10.93
N GLY A 372 1.11 18.84 10.82
CA GLY A 372 0.04 19.01 9.84
C GLY A 372 0.04 17.92 8.75
N VAL A 373 -1.10 17.79 8.05
CA VAL A 373 -1.31 16.86 6.94
C VAL A 373 -2.19 17.51 5.88
N ASP A 374 -1.77 17.40 4.62
CA ASP A 374 -2.49 17.95 3.46
C ASP A 374 -3.41 16.89 2.84
N VAL A 375 -2.95 15.63 2.82
CA VAL A 375 -3.65 14.51 2.17
C VAL A 375 -3.63 13.25 3.04
N ILE A 376 -4.75 12.54 3.13
CA ILE A 376 -4.83 11.17 3.69
C ILE A 376 -5.31 10.24 2.57
N CYS A 377 -4.51 9.23 2.23
CA CYS A 377 -4.82 8.27 1.17
C CYS A 377 -5.19 6.91 1.76
N PHE A 378 -6.34 6.36 1.37
CA PHE A 378 -6.71 4.97 1.65
C PHE A 378 -6.40 4.08 0.45
N THR A 379 -5.74 2.95 0.70
CA THR A 379 -5.30 2.01 -0.34
C THR A 379 -5.31 0.56 0.17
N ALA A 380 -5.06 -0.40 -0.72
CA ALA A 380 -5.17 -1.84 -0.54
C ALA A 380 -6.61 -2.32 -0.22
N GLY A 381 -6.80 -3.64 -0.14
CA GLY A 381 -8.11 -4.28 -0.28
C GLY A 381 -9.24 -3.75 0.61
N VAL A 382 -8.96 -3.32 1.85
CA VAL A 382 -9.94 -2.70 2.75
C VAL A 382 -10.02 -1.18 2.51
N GLY A 383 -8.88 -0.50 2.35
CA GLY A 383 -8.83 0.95 2.13
C GLY A 383 -9.51 1.40 0.83
N GLU A 384 -9.43 0.58 -0.21
CA GLU A 384 -10.05 0.81 -1.53
C GLU A 384 -11.56 0.49 -1.54
N ASN A 385 -11.99 -0.52 -0.78
CA ASN A 385 -13.32 -1.13 -0.95
C ASN A 385 -14.26 -0.98 0.25
N GLY A 386 -13.80 -0.54 1.42
CA GLY A 386 -14.61 -0.40 2.63
C GLY A 386 -15.03 1.06 2.92
N PRO A 387 -16.12 1.57 2.32
CA PRO A 387 -16.57 2.94 2.54
C PRO A 387 -16.95 3.21 4.01
N LEU A 388 -17.54 2.21 4.68
CA LEU A 388 -17.86 2.26 6.11
C LEU A 388 -16.59 2.42 6.97
N VAL A 389 -15.54 1.64 6.68
CA VAL A 389 -14.24 1.74 7.38
C VAL A 389 -13.62 3.13 7.19
N ARG A 390 -13.68 3.70 5.97
CA ARG A 390 -13.19 5.07 5.72
C ARG A 390 -13.96 6.11 6.53
N SER A 391 -15.30 6.02 6.58
CA SER A 391 -16.14 6.90 7.41
C SER A 391 -15.77 6.79 8.90
N MET A 392 -15.77 5.57 9.45
CA MET A 392 -15.47 5.31 10.87
C MET A 392 -14.07 5.78 11.30
N ILE A 393 -13.10 5.82 10.38
CA ILE A 393 -11.77 6.40 10.66
C ILE A 393 -11.82 7.93 10.63
N CYS A 394 -12.50 8.51 9.63
CA CYS A 394 -12.56 9.97 9.45
C CYS A 394 -13.41 10.70 10.51
N GLU A 395 -14.38 10.02 11.13
CA GLU A 395 -15.18 10.55 12.25
C GLU A 395 -14.29 11.05 13.42
N TYR A 396 -13.21 10.33 13.73
CA TYR A 396 -12.24 10.75 14.76
C TYR A 396 -11.33 11.92 14.33
N LEU A 397 -11.30 12.26 13.04
CA LEU A 397 -10.34 13.16 12.42
C LEU A 397 -10.95 14.52 12.03
N GLY A 398 -12.20 14.81 12.40
CA GLY A 398 -12.88 16.07 12.09
C GLY A 398 -12.13 17.34 12.54
N TYR A 399 -11.26 17.26 13.56
CA TYR A 399 -10.39 18.36 13.99
C TYR A 399 -9.34 18.78 12.93
N LEU A 400 -9.06 17.92 11.96
CA LEU A 400 -8.25 18.24 10.77
C LEU A 400 -9.01 19.11 9.76
N GLY A 401 -10.33 19.29 9.93
CA GLY A 401 -11.19 19.97 8.95
C GLY A 401 -11.54 19.06 7.77
N ILE A 402 -11.69 17.76 8.03
CA ILE A 402 -12.12 16.76 7.04
C ILE A 402 -13.64 16.77 6.95
N ALA A 403 -14.14 16.94 5.73
CA ALA A 403 -15.56 16.81 5.40
C ALA A 403 -15.71 15.87 4.19
N LEU A 404 -16.01 14.59 4.47
CA LEU A 404 -16.23 13.58 3.43
C LEU A 404 -17.49 13.87 2.61
N ASP A 405 -17.43 13.58 1.31
CA ASP A 405 -18.60 13.50 0.45
C ASP A 405 -19.14 12.05 0.47
N PRO A 406 -20.42 11.81 0.83
CA PRO A 406 -20.97 10.45 0.91
C PRO A 406 -21.08 9.72 -0.43
N GLU A 407 -21.28 10.42 -1.56
CA GLU A 407 -21.36 9.79 -2.87
C GLU A 407 -19.97 9.43 -3.38
N LEU A 408 -19.00 10.34 -3.22
CA LEU A 408 -17.61 10.08 -3.58
C LEU A 408 -16.98 9.00 -2.69
N ASN A 409 -17.25 9.00 -1.38
CA ASN A 409 -16.78 7.94 -0.48
C ASN A 409 -17.41 6.56 -0.78
N ASN A 410 -18.55 6.46 -1.46
CA ASN A 410 -19.10 5.14 -1.83
C ASN A 410 -18.42 4.51 -3.06
N ARG A 411 -17.62 5.26 -3.82
CA ARG A 411 -16.84 4.75 -4.96
C ARG A 411 -15.65 3.89 -4.50
N ARG A 412 -15.17 3.04 -5.41
CA ARG A 412 -14.18 1.98 -5.17
C ARG A 412 -13.34 1.74 -6.42
N GLY A 413 -12.06 1.41 -6.26
CA GLY A 413 -11.20 0.95 -7.36
C GLY A 413 -10.78 2.01 -8.39
N GLU A 414 -10.92 3.31 -8.09
CA GLU A 414 -10.52 4.43 -8.93
C GLU A 414 -9.73 5.48 -8.12
N ASP A 415 -8.90 6.28 -8.80
CA ASP A 415 -8.19 7.42 -8.20
C ASP A 415 -9.15 8.58 -7.93
N ILE A 416 -9.51 8.83 -6.67
CA ILE A 416 -10.55 9.82 -6.34
C ILE A 416 -10.33 10.52 -5.00
N ALA A 417 -10.55 11.84 -4.97
CA ALA A 417 -10.74 12.58 -3.73
C ALA A 417 -12.17 12.40 -3.21
N ILE A 418 -12.31 11.93 -1.97
CA ILE A 418 -13.60 11.60 -1.33
C ILE A 418 -14.06 12.67 -0.33
N THR A 419 -13.50 13.87 -0.42
CA THR A 419 -13.84 15.04 0.39
C THR A 419 -14.53 16.13 -0.43
N THR A 420 -15.43 16.84 0.22
CA THR A 420 -16.03 18.10 -0.26
C THR A 420 -14.95 19.17 -0.54
N PRO A 421 -15.21 20.14 -1.45
CA PRO A 421 -14.26 21.21 -1.79
C PRO A 421 -13.82 22.08 -0.60
N GLU A 422 -14.64 22.18 0.44
CA GLU A 422 -14.41 22.96 1.66
C GLU A 422 -13.49 22.25 2.67
N SER A 423 -13.17 20.98 2.44
CA SER A 423 -12.34 20.15 3.33
C SER A 423 -10.88 20.61 3.34
N ARG A 424 -10.36 21.00 4.51
CA ARG A 424 -9.00 21.55 4.67
C ARG A 424 -7.90 20.52 4.41
N THR A 425 -8.12 19.28 4.85
CA THR A 425 -7.30 18.12 4.50
C THR A 425 -8.08 17.31 3.47
N THR A 426 -7.45 16.96 2.36
CA THR A 426 -8.05 16.09 1.35
C THR A 426 -7.98 14.64 1.81
N VAL A 427 -9.08 13.88 1.68
CA VAL A 427 -9.04 12.42 1.83
C VAL A 427 -9.23 11.80 0.45
N MET A 428 -8.44 10.78 0.11
CA MET A 428 -8.43 10.15 -1.20
C MET A 428 -8.52 8.63 -1.08
N VAL A 429 -9.08 8.00 -2.11
CA VAL A 429 -8.89 6.59 -2.43
C VAL A 429 -7.96 6.52 -3.63
N ILE A 430 -6.90 5.74 -3.52
CA ILE A 430 -5.90 5.54 -4.58
C ILE A 430 -5.57 4.04 -4.61
N PRO A 431 -6.02 3.28 -5.62
CA PRO A 431 -5.73 1.86 -5.72
C PRO A 431 -4.24 1.59 -5.86
N THR A 432 -3.68 0.69 -5.05
CA THR A 432 -2.23 0.38 -5.14
C THR A 432 -1.95 -0.57 -6.29
N ASN A 433 -0.95 -0.26 -7.12
CA ASN A 433 -0.42 -1.16 -8.13
C ASN A 433 1.06 -1.45 -7.83
N GLU A 434 1.28 -2.38 -6.88
CA GLU A 434 2.64 -2.73 -6.43
C GLU A 434 3.45 -3.38 -7.55
N GLU A 435 2.81 -4.19 -8.41
CA GLU A 435 3.51 -4.80 -9.53
C GLU A 435 3.92 -3.79 -10.62
N LEU A 436 3.09 -2.81 -10.98
CA LEU A 436 3.51 -1.72 -11.87
C LEU A 436 4.61 -0.85 -11.24
N ALA A 437 4.57 -0.61 -9.93
CA ALA A 437 5.65 0.09 -9.24
C ALA A 437 6.98 -0.68 -9.31
N ILE A 438 6.95 -2.02 -9.20
CA ILE A 438 8.14 -2.87 -9.39
C ILE A 438 8.61 -2.85 -10.84
N ALA A 439 7.70 -2.86 -11.83
CA ALA A 439 8.06 -2.76 -13.24
C ALA A 439 8.75 -1.41 -13.55
N ARG A 440 8.20 -0.29 -13.07
CA ARG A 440 8.81 1.05 -13.20
C ARG A 440 10.20 1.12 -12.56
N GLU A 441 10.37 0.61 -11.34
CA GLU A 441 11.68 0.55 -10.66
C GLU A 441 12.68 -0.40 -11.38
N THR A 442 12.19 -1.40 -12.12
CA THR A 442 13.03 -2.28 -12.95
C THR A 442 13.53 -1.56 -14.20
N VAL A 443 12.62 -0.92 -14.95
CA VAL A 443 12.94 -0.16 -16.18
C VAL A 443 13.81 1.07 -15.88
N ALA A 444 13.72 1.65 -14.67
CA ALA A 444 14.59 2.74 -14.25
C ALA A 444 16.07 2.33 -14.06
N LEU A 445 16.38 1.02 -14.01
CA LEU A 445 17.73 0.49 -13.75
C LEU A 445 18.37 -0.18 -14.97
N VAL A 446 17.58 -0.71 -15.89
CA VAL A 446 18.03 -1.35 -17.15
C VAL A 446 18.24 -0.28 -18.25
#